data_AF-F4LM45-F1
#
_entry.id   AF-F4LM45-F1
#
_cell.length_a   1.000
_cell.length_b   1.000
_cell.length_c   1.000
_cell.angle_alpha   90.00
_cell.angle_beta   90.00
_cell.angle_gamma   90.00
#
_symmetry.space_group_name_H-M   'P 1'
#
loop_
_entity.id
_entity.type
_entity.pdbx_description
1 polymer ?
#
loop_
_entity_poly.entity_id
_entity_poly.type
_entity_poly.pdbx_seq_one_letter_code
_entity_poly.pdbx_strand_id
1 'polypeptide(L)'
;MKRNSVKRIALCAAFFVHAAAFTAGDSGSDPVIDFITGSVADKTAVLRELVVTPDTPADVRRLPQAALEFVRTYVPVTGNGHGMTELAAAAVPFYGTVTVQSDADLLWQIFQLSDDDTLRSSILRLFSASAGANRSLFVPYIPNLHTLLAEYVASEKYSSAVCLDIVGMLGSVADAQSFDPLFRLITADYDSALTAQAVSAIQHIIPESRTAIVKTLRSDSVSAGEKLQLFTLLQKNSENSDFFKAEIAENVLAVTIINGEDISSVTPDIAALQLAAMREIARTGWPKASATVAAYFAAAGKELQAGLIRESDFIEIIVCLEKMATTQAVSVLTEYLGSLNKEVAAGGVCREPVVLAVITALGTLGDKTSFDNLLYVTYLPYTDTVIAAARNALADLKW
;
A
#
# COMPACT_ATOMS: atom_id res chain seq x y z
N MET A 1 -49.21 19.40 54.22
CA MET A 1 -48.86 20.79 54.58
C MET A 1 -47.34 20.96 54.47
N LYS A 2 -46.89 21.95 53.68
CA LYS A 2 -45.55 22.59 53.59
C LYS A 2 -44.34 21.70 53.21
N ARG A 3 -43.77 21.73 51.98
CA ARG A 3 -43.05 22.75 51.15
C ARG A 3 -41.53 22.82 51.41
N ASN A 4 -40.77 22.37 50.39
CA ASN A 4 -39.48 22.80 49.83
C ASN A 4 -38.30 23.24 50.71
N SER A 5 -37.13 22.66 50.45
CA SER A 5 -35.91 23.42 50.07
C SER A 5 -34.75 22.54 49.58
N VAL A 6 -34.55 22.52 48.26
CA VAL A 6 -33.28 22.71 47.50
C VAL A 6 -32.01 21.99 47.98
N LYS A 7 -31.63 20.94 47.25
CA LYS A 7 -30.24 20.45 47.11
C LYS A 7 -29.53 21.30 46.05
N ARG A 8 -28.62 22.18 46.48
CA ARG A 8 -27.55 22.80 45.68
C ARG A 8 -26.37 22.95 46.63
N ILE A 9 -25.27 22.27 46.36
CA ILE A 9 -23.87 22.54 46.75
C ILE A 9 -23.10 21.27 46.38
N ALA A 10 -22.41 21.32 45.23
CA ALA A 10 -21.22 20.53 44.88
C ALA A 10 -20.79 20.93 43.47
N LEU A 11 -20.42 22.20 43.29
CA LEU A 11 -19.78 22.71 42.07
C LEU A 11 -18.80 23.79 42.52
N CYS A 12 -17.60 23.38 42.93
CA CYS A 12 -16.44 24.25 43.19
C CYS A 12 -15.26 23.38 43.67
N ALA A 13 -14.70 22.53 42.80
CA ALA A 13 -13.40 21.93 43.04
C ALA A 13 -12.80 21.36 41.75
N ALA A 14 -12.15 22.22 40.96
CA ALA A 14 -10.96 21.89 40.17
C ALA A 14 -10.56 23.09 39.29
N PHE A 15 -10.17 24.22 39.90
CA PHE A 15 -9.33 25.21 39.24
C PHE A 15 -8.43 25.84 40.30
N PHE A 16 -7.26 25.23 40.49
CA PHE A 16 -6.15 25.85 41.20
C PHE A 16 -5.02 26.02 40.19
N VAL A 17 -4.94 27.20 39.59
CA VAL A 17 -3.69 27.71 38.98
C VAL A 17 -3.48 29.12 39.54
N HIS A 18 -2.26 29.35 40.01
CA HIS A 18 -1.84 30.52 40.78
C HIS A 18 -2.09 31.83 40.04
N ALA A 19 -2.90 32.70 40.64
CA ALA A 19 -3.02 34.10 40.21
C ALA A 19 -1.76 34.87 40.63
N ALA A 20 -0.88 35.15 39.67
CA ALA A 20 0.12 36.21 39.83
C ALA A 20 -0.54 37.54 39.46
N ALA A 21 -0.55 38.49 40.39
CA ALA A 21 -1.07 39.83 40.18
C ALA A 21 -0.26 40.58 39.11
N PHE A 22 -0.93 41.19 38.14
CA PHE A 22 -0.32 42.24 37.33
C PHE A 22 -1.31 43.35 36.99
N THR A 23 -0.73 44.54 36.86
CA THR A 23 -1.34 45.86 36.87
C THR A 23 -2.14 46.17 35.61
N ALA A 24 -3.27 46.86 35.80
CA ALA A 24 -4.16 47.37 34.77
C ALA A 24 -3.42 48.29 33.78
N GLY A 25 -3.58 47.98 32.49
CA GLY A 25 -3.16 48.80 31.37
C GLY A 25 -3.99 48.44 30.13
N ASP A 26 -4.79 49.43 29.71
CA ASP A 26 -5.49 49.60 28.44
C ASP A 26 -6.68 48.68 28.07
N SER A 27 -7.73 49.32 27.56
CA SER A 27 -9.07 48.79 27.31
C SER A 27 -9.14 47.85 26.11
N GLY A 28 -8.71 46.60 26.33
CA GLY A 28 -9.20 45.39 25.68
C GLY A 28 -9.38 44.36 26.79
N SER A 29 -10.53 43.67 26.84
CA SER A 29 -10.77 42.67 27.88
C SER A 29 -9.73 41.55 27.81
N ASP A 30 -9.26 41.08 28.98
CA ASP A 30 -8.24 40.04 29.05
C ASP A 30 -8.83 38.73 28.49
N PRO A 31 -8.27 38.17 27.40
CA PRO A 31 -8.84 36.99 26.74
C PRO A 31 -8.91 35.79 27.67
N VAL A 32 -8.06 35.71 28.70
CA VAL A 32 -8.14 34.65 29.72
C VAL A 32 -9.35 34.86 30.62
N ILE A 33 -9.62 36.09 31.06
CA ILE A 33 -10.78 36.41 31.90
C ILE A 33 -12.09 36.18 31.14
N ASP A 34 -12.14 36.64 29.89
CA ASP A 34 -13.30 36.46 29.03
C ASP A 34 -13.56 34.98 28.75
N PHE A 35 -12.48 34.22 28.47
CA PHE A 35 -12.59 32.78 28.28
C PHE A 35 -13.07 32.08 29.55
N ILE A 36 -12.62 32.44 30.75
CA ILE A 36 -13.03 31.75 31.98
C ILE A 36 -14.50 32.07 32.33
N THR A 37 -14.87 33.35 32.27
CA THR A 37 -16.17 33.83 32.78
C THR A 37 -17.30 33.76 31.75
N GLY A 38 -16.98 33.71 30.46
CA GLY A 38 -17.94 33.70 29.36
C GLY A 38 -18.70 32.38 29.17
N SER A 39 -19.81 32.48 28.44
CA SER A 39 -20.60 31.35 27.93
C SER A 39 -19.83 30.53 26.88
N VAL A 40 -20.35 29.38 26.45
CA VAL A 40 -19.71 28.57 25.39
C VAL A 40 -19.51 29.36 24.09
N ALA A 41 -20.48 30.23 23.76
CA ALA A 41 -20.37 31.12 22.60
C ALA A 41 -19.24 32.14 22.78
N ASP A 42 -19.12 32.74 23.96
CA ASP A 42 -18.06 33.71 24.27
C ASP A 42 -16.68 33.04 24.23
N LYS A 43 -16.55 31.82 24.80
CA LYS A 43 -15.31 31.01 24.71
C LYS A 43 -14.91 30.75 23.25
N THR A 44 -15.89 30.46 22.40
CA THR A 44 -15.67 30.21 20.97
C THR A 44 -15.24 31.48 20.24
N ALA A 45 -15.87 32.61 20.54
CA ALA A 45 -15.52 33.92 19.98
C ALA A 45 -14.08 34.32 20.36
N VAL A 46 -13.70 34.16 21.63
CA VAL A 46 -12.33 34.40 22.11
C VAL A 46 -11.31 33.59 21.29
N LEU A 47 -11.56 32.31 21.02
CA LEU A 47 -10.66 31.50 20.21
C LEU A 47 -10.62 31.91 18.74
N ARG A 48 -11.76 32.34 18.16
CA ARG A 48 -11.83 32.78 16.76
C ARG A 48 -11.07 34.09 16.52
N GLU A 49 -11.02 34.96 17.52
CA GLU A 49 -10.30 36.23 17.48
C GLU A 49 -8.84 36.10 17.95
N LEU A 50 -8.46 34.93 18.48
CA LEU A 50 -7.14 34.69 19.04
C LEU A 50 -6.06 34.65 17.95
N VAL A 51 -5.09 35.56 18.05
CA VAL A 51 -3.87 35.56 17.23
C VAL A 51 -2.69 35.16 18.09
N VAL A 52 -2.10 33.99 17.80
CA VAL A 52 -0.92 33.49 18.51
C VAL A 52 0.34 33.91 17.77
N THR A 53 1.19 34.66 18.46
CA THR A 53 2.52 35.11 18.05
C THR A 53 3.57 34.60 19.04
N PRO A 54 4.88 34.66 18.71
CA PRO A 54 5.94 34.23 19.63
C PRO A 54 5.87 34.92 21.01
N ASP A 55 5.39 36.17 21.04
CA ASP A 55 5.27 36.99 22.24
C ASP A 55 3.95 36.78 23.02
N THR A 56 3.04 35.95 22.52
CA THR A 56 1.76 35.69 23.20
C THR A 56 1.98 35.11 24.60
N PRO A 57 1.33 35.61 25.66
CA PRO A 57 1.47 35.08 27.01
C PRO A 57 1.17 33.58 27.09
N ALA A 58 1.87 32.86 27.98
CA ALA A 58 1.75 31.41 28.10
C ALA A 58 0.32 30.96 28.44
N ASP A 59 -0.39 31.72 29.26
CA ASP A 59 -1.77 31.39 29.66
C ASP A 59 -2.75 31.58 28.50
N VAL A 60 -2.52 32.57 27.65
CA VAL A 60 -3.29 32.79 26.42
C VAL A 60 -3.04 31.68 25.40
N ARG A 61 -1.79 31.20 25.28
CA ARG A 61 -1.46 30.04 24.41
C ARG A 61 -2.10 28.73 24.87
N ARG A 62 -2.51 28.62 26.14
CA ARG A 62 -3.16 27.42 26.71
C ARG A 62 -4.68 27.41 26.55
N LEU A 63 -5.29 28.50 26.10
CA LEU A 63 -6.74 28.59 25.91
C LEU A 63 -7.31 27.51 24.97
N PRO A 64 -6.67 27.16 23.84
CA PRO A 64 -7.16 26.07 22.98
C PRO A 64 -7.20 24.71 23.71
N GLN A 65 -6.17 24.40 24.49
CA GLN A 65 -6.16 23.18 25.32
C GLN A 65 -7.26 23.22 26.38
N ALA A 66 -7.41 24.35 27.09
CA ALA A 66 -8.45 24.53 28.09
C ALA A 66 -9.86 24.38 27.49
N ALA A 67 -10.06 24.81 26.23
CA ALA A 67 -11.31 24.62 25.50
C ALA A 67 -11.60 23.15 25.20
N LEU A 68 -10.61 22.40 24.71
CA LEU A 68 -10.79 20.96 24.48
C LEU A 68 -11.01 20.20 25.79
N GLU A 69 -10.29 20.55 26.86
CA GLU A 69 -10.54 19.96 28.19
C GLU A 69 -11.95 20.26 28.70
N PHE A 70 -12.43 21.49 28.51
CA PHE A 70 -13.80 21.86 28.83
C PHE A 70 -14.82 21.01 28.05
N VAL A 71 -14.65 20.88 26.73
CA VAL A 71 -15.52 20.05 25.88
C VAL A 71 -15.50 18.60 26.37
N ARG A 72 -14.32 18.01 26.58
CA ARG A 72 -14.16 16.65 27.10
C ARG A 72 -14.92 16.44 28.42
N THR A 73 -14.84 17.39 29.34
CA THR A 73 -15.45 17.27 30.67
C THR A 73 -16.97 17.40 30.62
N TYR A 74 -17.51 18.28 29.79
CA TYR A 74 -18.93 18.64 29.86
C TYR A 74 -19.82 17.97 28.80
N VAL A 75 -19.30 17.59 27.63
CA VAL A 75 -20.08 16.88 26.60
C VAL A 75 -20.77 15.61 27.14
N PRO A 76 -20.14 14.75 27.96
CA PRO A 76 -20.81 13.57 28.52
C PRO A 76 -22.03 13.89 29.41
N VAL A 77 -22.11 15.11 29.95
CA VAL A 77 -23.19 15.54 30.85
C VAL A 77 -24.26 16.33 30.09
N THR A 78 -23.85 17.19 29.17
CA THR A 78 -24.75 18.10 28.45
C THR A 78 -25.25 17.54 27.12
N GLY A 79 -24.63 16.47 26.62
CA GLY A 79 -24.79 15.97 25.27
C GLY A 79 -24.00 16.79 24.24
N ASN A 80 -24.00 16.30 22.99
CA ASN A 80 -23.35 16.93 21.82
C ASN A 80 -24.17 18.14 21.32
N GLY A 81 -24.16 19.23 22.10
CA GLY A 81 -24.74 20.50 21.66
C GLY A 81 -23.87 21.18 20.59
N HIS A 82 -24.49 21.82 19.60
CA HIS A 82 -23.79 22.53 18.51
C HIS A 82 -22.67 23.46 19.01
N GLY A 83 -22.89 24.19 20.12
CA GLY A 83 -21.87 25.08 20.68
C GLY A 83 -20.62 24.37 21.22
N MET A 84 -20.72 23.12 21.71
CA MET A 84 -19.54 22.35 22.13
C MET A 84 -18.71 21.91 20.92
N THR A 85 -19.38 21.52 19.84
CA THR A 85 -18.72 21.20 18.55
C THR A 85 -18.03 22.42 17.98
N GLU A 86 -18.68 23.59 17.97
CA GLU A 86 -18.07 24.84 17.49
C GLU A 86 -16.85 25.25 18.32
N LEU A 87 -16.93 25.12 19.65
CA LEU A 87 -15.81 25.41 20.54
C LEU A 87 -14.62 24.50 20.26
N ALA A 88 -14.85 23.20 20.10
CA ALA A 88 -13.79 22.24 19.76
C ALA A 88 -13.20 22.52 18.37
N ALA A 89 -14.05 22.79 17.37
CA ALA A 89 -13.61 23.12 16.02
C ALA A 89 -12.77 24.40 15.96
N ALA A 90 -13.06 25.39 16.81
CA ALA A 90 -12.24 26.59 16.94
C ALA A 90 -10.87 26.31 17.60
N ALA A 91 -10.77 25.31 18.48
CA ALA A 91 -9.55 24.99 19.21
C ALA A 91 -8.57 24.10 18.44
N VAL A 92 -9.05 23.12 17.66
CA VAL A 92 -8.21 22.13 16.94
C VAL A 92 -7.12 22.76 16.06
N PRO A 93 -7.36 23.83 15.26
CA PRO A 93 -6.34 24.42 14.40
C PRO A 93 -5.09 24.93 15.13
N PHE A 94 -5.20 25.29 16.41
CA PHE A 94 -4.07 25.81 17.19
C PHE A 94 -3.01 24.76 17.52
N TYR A 95 -3.31 23.47 17.38
CA TYR A 95 -2.34 22.41 17.63
C TYR A 95 -1.28 22.32 16.55
N GLY A 96 -1.58 22.70 15.30
CA GLY A 96 -0.64 22.67 14.17
C GLY A 96 -0.08 21.28 13.89
N THR A 97 0.95 20.87 14.64
CA THR A 97 1.54 19.53 14.63
C THR A 97 1.52 18.96 16.04
N VAL A 98 0.92 17.78 16.20
CA VAL A 98 0.87 17.06 17.49
C VAL A 98 2.19 16.34 17.72
N THR A 99 2.89 16.71 18.80
CA THR A 99 4.21 16.17 19.15
C THR A 99 4.25 15.49 20.52
N VAL A 100 3.17 15.59 21.30
CA VAL A 100 3.09 15.06 22.68
C VAL A 100 1.88 14.13 22.80
N GLN A 101 2.06 13.01 23.51
CA GLN A 101 1.02 11.99 23.70
C GLN A 101 -0.24 12.55 24.38
N SER A 102 -0.10 13.44 25.36
CA SER A 102 -1.25 14.02 26.08
C SER A 102 -2.20 14.79 25.17
N ASP A 103 -1.65 15.48 24.17
CA ASP A 103 -2.42 16.25 23.20
C ASP A 103 -3.13 15.32 22.21
N ALA A 104 -2.42 14.28 21.76
CA ALA A 104 -3.02 13.22 20.94
C ALA A 104 -4.18 12.53 21.69
N ASP A 105 -3.99 12.18 22.97
CA ASP A 105 -5.02 11.53 23.78
C ASP A 105 -6.25 12.43 23.99
N LEU A 106 -6.03 13.73 24.22
CA LEU A 106 -7.12 14.70 24.37
C LEU A 106 -7.91 14.82 23.06
N LEU A 107 -7.23 15.02 21.93
CA LEU A 107 -7.87 15.12 20.61
C LEU A 107 -8.59 13.83 20.23
N TRP A 108 -8.03 12.66 20.56
CA TRP A 108 -8.67 11.38 20.32
C TRP A 108 -9.95 11.21 21.15
N GLN A 109 -9.95 11.64 22.41
CA GLN A 109 -11.16 11.63 23.24
C GLN A 109 -12.25 12.55 22.68
N ILE A 110 -11.87 13.74 22.18
CA ILE A 110 -12.81 14.65 21.51
C ILE A 110 -13.38 14.01 20.24
N PHE A 111 -12.55 13.34 19.45
CA PHE A 111 -12.98 12.59 18.27
C PHE A 111 -14.01 11.51 18.63
N GLN A 112 -13.79 10.75 19.72
CA GLN A 112 -14.71 9.71 20.17
C GLN A 112 -16.04 10.25 20.73
N LEU A 113 -16.00 11.42 21.37
CA LEU A 113 -17.19 12.07 21.93
C LEU A 113 -18.04 12.78 20.88
N SER A 114 -17.47 13.09 19.70
CA SER A 114 -18.15 13.86 18.66
C SER A 114 -18.93 12.98 17.67
N ASP A 115 -20.17 13.39 17.39
CA ASP A 115 -21.00 12.88 16.30
C ASP A 115 -20.88 13.74 15.02
N ASP A 116 -20.08 14.81 15.06
CA ASP A 116 -19.91 15.74 13.96
C ASP A 116 -18.77 15.30 13.02
N ASP A 117 -19.14 14.91 11.81
CA ASP A 117 -18.18 14.42 10.80
C ASP A 117 -17.12 15.48 10.45
N THR A 118 -17.45 16.78 10.46
CA THR A 118 -16.49 17.83 10.11
C THR A 118 -15.39 18.01 11.17
N LEU A 119 -15.74 17.95 12.45
CA LEU A 119 -14.79 17.97 13.56
C LEU A 119 -13.93 16.70 13.56
N ARG A 120 -14.57 15.53 13.39
CA ARG A 120 -13.87 14.23 13.32
C ARG A 120 -12.84 14.20 12.20
N SER A 121 -13.24 14.62 11.00
CA SER A 121 -12.34 14.78 9.85
C SER A 121 -11.19 15.75 10.12
N SER A 122 -11.46 16.88 10.77
CA SER A 122 -10.43 17.86 11.09
C SER A 122 -9.35 17.29 12.04
N ILE A 123 -9.77 16.51 13.04
CA ILE A 123 -8.85 15.84 13.97
C ILE A 123 -8.02 14.77 13.24
N LEU A 124 -8.64 13.93 12.41
CA LEU A 124 -7.94 12.89 11.66
C LEU A 124 -6.90 13.47 10.67
N ARG A 125 -7.21 14.61 10.03
CA ARG A 125 -6.26 15.32 9.16
C ARG A 125 -5.08 15.89 9.93
N LEU A 126 -5.34 16.49 11.10
CA LEU A 126 -4.28 16.95 12.01
C LEU A 126 -3.37 15.79 12.42
N PHE A 127 -3.94 14.64 12.76
CA PHE A 127 -3.17 13.44 13.10
C PHE A 127 -2.37 12.93 11.91
N SER A 128 -2.96 12.88 10.72
CA SER A 128 -2.29 12.43 9.49
C SER A 128 -1.08 13.32 9.17
N ALA A 129 -1.24 14.63 9.26
CA ALA A 129 -0.15 15.60 9.07
C ALA A 129 0.96 15.47 10.13
N SER A 130 0.61 15.04 11.34
CA SER A 130 1.55 14.88 12.46
C SER A 130 2.26 13.52 12.47
N ALA A 131 1.67 12.50 11.84
CA ALA A 131 2.14 11.12 11.89
C ALA A 131 3.53 10.95 11.27
N GLY A 132 3.88 11.71 10.22
CA GLY A 132 5.16 11.56 9.51
C GLY A 132 6.39 11.56 10.42
N ALA A 133 6.51 12.55 11.33
CA ALA A 133 7.61 12.65 12.29
C ALA A 133 7.34 11.95 13.64
N ASN A 134 6.07 11.66 13.95
CA ASN A 134 5.64 11.23 15.28
C ASN A 134 4.79 9.95 15.25
N ARG A 135 5.10 9.01 14.34
CA ARG A 135 4.30 7.79 14.08
C ARG A 135 3.92 7.04 15.37
N SER A 136 4.87 6.89 16.29
CA SER A 136 4.69 6.15 17.54
C SER A 136 3.59 6.70 18.44
N LEU A 137 3.27 8.00 18.36
CA LEU A 137 2.18 8.62 19.13
C LEU A 137 0.81 8.08 18.72
N PHE A 138 0.66 7.65 17.46
CA PHE A 138 -0.62 7.33 16.86
C PHE A 138 -0.88 5.83 16.71
N VAL A 139 0.14 4.99 16.87
CA VAL A 139 0.02 3.52 16.88
C VAL A 139 -1.08 3.01 17.83
N PRO A 140 -1.24 3.56 19.07
CA PRO A 140 -2.28 3.09 19.99
C PRO A 140 -3.72 3.22 19.47
N TYR A 141 -3.97 4.12 18.51
CA TYR A 141 -5.31 4.37 17.98
C TYR A 141 -5.68 3.47 16.78
N ILE A 142 -4.71 2.78 16.20
CA ILE A 142 -4.89 1.95 15.00
C ILE A 142 -6.00 0.91 15.16
N PRO A 143 -6.10 0.12 16.25
CA PRO A 143 -7.16 -0.88 16.39
C PRO A 143 -8.57 -0.26 16.37
N ASN A 144 -8.71 0.94 16.95
CA ASN A 144 -9.98 1.66 16.93
C ASN A 144 -10.29 2.22 15.54
N LEU A 145 -9.28 2.72 14.83
CA LEU A 145 -9.42 3.17 13.44
C LEU A 145 -9.84 2.02 12.52
N HIS A 146 -9.26 0.82 12.69
CA HIS A 146 -9.69 -0.37 11.95
C HIS A 146 -11.16 -0.73 12.23
N THR A 147 -11.57 -0.68 13.50
CA THR A 147 -12.96 -0.95 13.90
C THR A 147 -13.92 0.05 13.27
N LEU A 148 -13.61 1.35 13.37
CA LEU A 148 -14.41 2.41 12.77
C LEU A 148 -14.46 2.30 11.24
N LEU A 149 -13.33 2.01 10.59
CA LEU A 149 -13.30 1.80 9.15
C LEU A 149 -14.26 0.68 8.73
N ALA A 150 -14.23 -0.45 9.45
CA ALA A 150 -15.14 -1.56 9.19
C ALA A 150 -16.61 -1.17 9.40
N GLU A 151 -16.93 -0.38 10.42
CA GLU A 151 -18.30 0.13 10.66
C GLU A 151 -18.79 1.07 9.55
N TYR A 152 -17.93 1.99 9.08
CA TYR A 152 -18.26 2.91 7.99
C TYR A 152 -18.47 2.14 6.67
N VAL A 153 -17.62 1.16 6.40
CA VAL A 153 -17.74 0.28 5.23
C VAL A 153 -19.00 -0.57 5.30
N ALA A 154 -19.32 -1.16 6.46
CA ALA A 154 -20.54 -1.94 6.66
C ALA A 154 -21.82 -1.11 6.57
N SER A 155 -21.74 0.18 6.89
CA SER A 155 -22.85 1.14 6.80
C SER A 155 -22.98 1.82 5.44
N GLU A 156 -22.22 1.38 4.44
CA GLU A 156 -22.18 1.96 3.09
C GLU A 156 -21.81 3.46 3.05
N LYS A 157 -21.11 3.96 4.08
CA LYS A 157 -20.67 5.36 4.19
C LYS A 157 -19.29 5.59 3.54
N TYR A 158 -19.06 4.98 2.39
CA TYR A 158 -17.76 4.94 1.71
C TYR A 158 -17.21 6.33 1.37
N SER A 159 -18.08 7.23 0.90
CA SER A 159 -17.71 8.60 0.49
C SER A 159 -17.78 9.61 1.64
N SER A 160 -17.98 9.19 2.89
CA SER A 160 -17.87 10.09 4.03
C SER A 160 -16.44 10.61 4.13
N ALA A 161 -16.29 11.92 4.38
CA ALA A 161 -14.99 12.53 4.62
C ALA A 161 -14.24 11.83 5.76
N VAL A 162 -14.96 11.40 6.81
CA VAL A 162 -14.38 10.68 7.94
C VAL A 162 -13.82 9.33 7.50
N CYS A 163 -14.52 8.59 6.64
CA CYS A 163 -14.04 7.31 6.09
C CYS A 163 -12.72 7.50 5.34
N LEU A 164 -12.67 8.49 4.43
CA LEU A 164 -11.47 8.80 3.66
C LEU A 164 -10.32 9.28 4.55
N ASP A 165 -10.61 10.11 5.56
CA ASP A 165 -9.60 10.60 6.51
C ASP A 165 -9.09 9.48 7.44
N ILE A 166 -9.90 8.46 7.77
CA ILE A 166 -9.43 7.25 8.48
C ILE A 166 -8.40 6.51 7.61
N VAL A 167 -8.72 6.28 6.33
CA VAL A 167 -7.79 5.61 5.39
C VAL A 167 -6.51 6.41 5.22
N GLY A 168 -6.61 7.74 5.09
CA GLY A 168 -5.45 8.64 5.04
C GLY A 168 -4.59 8.58 6.30
N MET A 169 -5.22 8.51 7.47
CA MET A 169 -4.54 8.38 8.75
C MET A 169 -3.77 7.06 8.86
N LEU A 170 -4.41 5.93 8.52
CA LEU A 170 -3.76 4.62 8.52
C LEU A 170 -2.53 4.59 7.59
N GLY A 171 -2.65 5.19 6.40
CA GLY A 171 -1.53 5.37 5.47
C GLY A 171 -0.40 6.24 6.06
N SER A 172 -0.74 7.32 6.75
CA SER A 172 0.23 8.28 7.29
C SER A 172 1.01 7.74 8.50
N VAL A 173 0.37 6.90 9.34
CA VAL A 173 1.06 6.20 10.44
C VAL A 173 2.00 5.12 9.89
N ALA A 174 1.67 4.55 8.72
CA ALA A 174 2.46 3.53 8.04
C ALA A 174 2.72 2.29 8.89
N ASP A 175 1.73 1.82 9.64
CA ASP A 175 1.85 0.61 10.45
C ASP A 175 1.47 -0.65 9.65
N ALA A 176 2.30 -1.69 9.79
CA ALA A 176 2.15 -2.93 9.04
C ALA A 176 0.80 -3.66 9.26
N GLN A 177 0.16 -3.50 10.42
CA GLN A 177 -1.14 -4.11 10.73
C GLN A 177 -2.28 -3.52 9.89
N SER A 178 -2.07 -2.34 9.32
CA SER A 178 -3.07 -1.68 8.47
C SER A 178 -3.09 -2.22 7.03
N PHE A 179 -2.15 -3.08 6.66
CA PHE A 179 -2.09 -3.65 5.31
C PHE A 179 -3.37 -4.42 4.93
N ASP A 180 -3.79 -5.39 5.74
CA ASP A 180 -4.92 -6.26 5.40
C ASP A 180 -6.24 -5.46 5.28
N PRO A 181 -6.60 -4.56 6.23
CA PRO A 181 -7.81 -3.74 6.09
C PRO A 181 -7.79 -2.86 4.82
N LEU A 182 -6.65 -2.23 4.51
CA LEU A 182 -6.53 -1.36 3.35
C LEU A 182 -6.57 -2.15 2.04
N PHE A 183 -5.92 -3.31 2.00
CA PHE A 183 -5.89 -4.15 0.80
C PHE A 183 -7.29 -4.65 0.44
N ARG A 184 -8.11 -5.01 1.44
CA ARG A 184 -9.51 -5.37 1.22
C ARG A 184 -10.35 -4.25 0.62
N LEU A 185 -10.05 -2.98 0.91
CA LEU A 185 -10.77 -1.86 0.29
C LEU A 185 -10.48 -1.77 -1.21
N ILE A 186 -9.26 -2.10 -1.63
CA ILE A 186 -8.86 -2.08 -3.04
C ILE A 186 -9.53 -3.23 -3.80
N THR A 187 -9.56 -4.43 -3.20
CA THR A 187 -10.05 -5.62 -3.89
C THR A 187 -11.57 -5.73 -3.91
N ALA A 188 -12.26 -5.09 -2.97
CA ALA A 188 -13.73 -5.08 -2.90
C ALA A 188 -14.41 -4.12 -3.89
N ASP A 189 -13.64 -3.31 -4.62
CA ASP A 189 -14.11 -2.38 -5.67
C ASP A 189 -15.34 -1.54 -5.24
N TYR A 190 -15.20 -0.85 -4.10
CA TYR A 190 -16.21 0.10 -3.61
C TYR A 190 -16.23 1.39 -4.46
N ASP A 191 -16.43 2.54 -3.84
CA ASP A 191 -16.36 3.83 -4.52
C ASP A 191 -14.93 4.17 -4.98
N SER A 192 -14.83 4.82 -6.15
CA SER A 192 -13.58 5.21 -6.78
C SER A 192 -12.70 6.10 -5.89
N ALA A 193 -13.28 6.99 -5.08
CA ALA A 193 -12.54 7.84 -4.16
C ALA A 193 -11.93 7.04 -3.01
N LEU A 194 -12.69 6.10 -2.45
CA LEU A 194 -12.21 5.22 -1.37
C LEU A 194 -11.09 4.30 -1.86
N THR A 195 -11.27 3.68 -3.04
CA THR A 195 -10.25 2.82 -3.66
C THR A 195 -8.98 3.62 -3.97
N ALA A 196 -9.10 4.83 -4.53
CA ALA A 196 -7.95 5.69 -4.80
C ALA A 196 -7.20 6.08 -3.51
N GLN A 197 -7.94 6.43 -2.45
CA GLN A 197 -7.36 6.75 -1.15
C GLN A 197 -6.67 5.54 -0.52
N ALA A 198 -7.26 4.35 -0.63
CA ALA A 198 -6.68 3.10 -0.13
C ALA A 198 -5.41 2.71 -0.90
N VAL A 199 -5.39 2.89 -2.23
CA VAL A 199 -4.19 2.72 -3.06
C VAL A 199 -3.07 3.64 -2.58
N SER A 200 -3.35 4.93 -2.39
CA SER A 200 -2.37 5.89 -1.88
C SER A 200 -1.89 5.53 -0.47
N ALA A 201 -2.79 5.10 0.42
CA ALA A 201 -2.43 4.66 1.76
C ALA A 201 -1.50 3.45 1.73
N ILE A 202 -1.83 2.38 0.98
CA ILE A 202 -0.99 1.18 0.86
C ILE A 202 0.40 1.54 0.34
N GLN A 203 0.51 2.46 -0.63
CA GLN A 203 1.81 2.87 -1.16
C GLN A 203 2.77 3.34 -0.06
N HIS A 204 2.27 4.05 0.95
CA HIS A 204 3.08 4.49 2.09
C HIS A 204 3.41 3.38 3.11
N ILE A 205 2.58 2.32 3.21
CA ILE A 205 2.78 1.24 4.20
C ILE A 205 3.64 0.09 3.63
N ILE A 206 3.76 -0.05 2.30
CA ILE A 206 4.54 -1.14 1.67
C ILE A 206 5.90 -1.41 2.33
N PRO A 207 6.74 -0.39 2.64
CA PRO A 207 8.05 -0.63 3.25
C PRO A 207 7.97 -1.40 4.58
N GLU A 208 6.96 -1.12 5.39
CA GLU A 208 6.75 -1.73 6.71
C GLU A 208 5.96 -3.06 6.62
N SER A 209 5.19 -3.26 5.55
CA SER A 209 4.30 -4.41 5.36
C SER A 209 4.91 -5.58 4.59
N ARG A 210 6.24 -5.64 4.41
CA ARG A 210 6.91 -6.68 3.59
C ARG A 210 6.48 -8.11 3.92
N THR A 211 6.42 -8.46 5.21
CA THR A 211 6.01 -9.81 5.65
C THR A 211 4.55 -10.11 5.32
N ALA A 212 3.66 -9.13 5.50
CA ALA A 212 2.24 -9.27 5.19
C ALA A 212 2.03 -9.42 3.67
N ILE A 213 2.72 -8.62 2.86
CA ILE A 213 2.69 -8.69 1.39
C ILE A 213 3.09 -10.09 0.91
N VAL A 214 4.24 -10.61 1.37
CA VAL A 214 4.71 -11.96 0.98
C VAL A 214 3.69 -13.02 1.39
N LYS A 215 3.10 -12.90 2.59
CA LYS A 215 2.07 -13.83 3.06
C LYS A 215 0.82 -13.80 2.18
N THR A 216 0.35 -12.62 1.79
CA THR A 216 -0.81 -12.43 0.91
C THR A 216 -0.58 -13.00 -0.49
N LEU A 217 0.61 -12.78 -1.07
CA LEU A 217 0.97 -13.33 -2.37
C LEU A 217 1.04 -14.87 -2.36
N ARG A 218 1.47 -15.47 -1.24
CA ARG A 218 1.53 -16.92 -1.03
C ARG A 218 0.21 -17.56 -0.62
N SER A 219 -0.80 -16.78 -0.26
CA SER A 219 -2.06 -17.31 0.28
C SER A 219 -2.95 -17.86 -0.83
N ASP A 220 -3.51 -19.06 -0.63
CA ASP A 220 -4.48 -19.65 -1.55
C ASP A 220 -5.87 -19.04 -1.44
N SER A 221 -6.16 -18.32 -0.35
CA SER A 221 -7.45 -17.64 -0.18
C SER A 221 -7.57 -16.32 -0.96
N VAL A 222 -6.47 -15.84 -1.53
CA VAL A 222 -6.42 -14.60 -2.31
C VAL A 222 -6.41 -14.97 -3.78
N SER A 223 -7.33 -14.38 -4.56
CA SER A 223 -7.47 -14.70 -5.98
C SER A 223 -6.27 -14.21 -6.81
N ALA A 224 -6.08 -14.81 -7.99
CA ALA A 224 -4.99 -14.41 -8.89
C ALA A 224 -5.10 -12.94 -9.34
N GLY A 225 -6.32 -12.45 -9.58
CA GLY A 225 -6.58 -11.05 -9.92
C GLY A 225 -6.17 -10.08 -8.81
N GLU A 226 -6.50 -10.39 -7.56
CA GLU A 226 -6.08 -9.58 -6.40
C GLU A 226 -4.54 -9.58 -6.22
N LYS A 227 -3.91 -10.73 -6.42
CA LYS A 227 -2.43 -10.84 -6.40
C LYS A 227 -1.80 -10.01 -7.51
N LEU A 228 -2.40 -9.99 -8.70
CA LEU A 228 -1.95 -9.17 -9.83
C LEU A 228 -2.09 -7.66 -9.55
N GLN A 229 -3.19 -7.25 -8.94
CA GLN A 229 -3.38 -5.86 -8.50
C GLN A 229 -2.31 -5.46 -7.48
N LEU A 230 -2.11 -6.27 -6.43
CA LEU A 230 -1.07 -6.04 -5.42
C LEU A 230 0.31 -5.94 -6.07
N PHE A 231 0.67 -6.90 -6.92
CA PHE A 231 1.95 -6.91 -7.61
C PHE A 231 2.14 -5.64 -8.46
N THR A 232 1.13 -5.23 -9.20
CA THR A 232 1.16 -4.00 -10.02
C THR A 232 1.38 -2.75 -9.16
N LEU A 233 0.74 -2.67 -7.99
CA LEU A 233 0.94 -1.56 -7.04
C LEU A 233 2.39 -1.51 -6.52
N LEU A 234 2.96 -2.68 -6.18
CA LEU A 234 4.35 -2.78 -5.73
C LEU A 234 5.34 -2.31 -6.82
N GLN A 235 5.07 -2.63 -8.08
CA GLN A 235 5.93 -2.22 -9.20
C GLN A 235 5.86 -0.72 -9.48
N LYS A 236 4.66 -0.13 -9.40
CA LYS A 236 4.43 1.30 -9.64
C LYS A 236 5.01 2.20 -8.55
N ASN A 237 5.19 1.69 -7.33
CA ASN A 237 5.75 2.48 -6.25
C ASN A 237 7.25 2.78 -6.50
N SER A 238 7.61 4.05 -6.63
CA SER A 238 8.98 4.52 -6.87
C SER A 238 9.88 4.46 -5.64
N GLU A 239 9.31 4.38 -4.44
CA GLU A 239 10.07 4.27 -3.19
C GLU A 239 10.62 2.85 -2.97
N ASN A 240 10.01 1.86 -3.62
CA ASN A 240 10.45 0.48 -3.55
C ASN A 240 11.80 0.29 -4.27
N SER A 241 12.77 -0.28 -3.57
CA SER A 241 14.06 -0.62 -4.16
C SER A 241 13.93 -1.70 -5.24
N ASP A 242 14.80 -1.65 -6.26
CA ASP A 242 14.86 -2.67 -7.31
C ASP A 242 15.10 -4.08 -6.72
N PHE A 243 15.88 -4.16 -5.64
CA PHE A 243 16.10 -5.41 -4.89
C PHE A 243 14.77 -5.98 -4.36
N PHE A 244 13.96 -5.14 -3.72
CA PHE A 244 12.67 -5.58 -3.16
C PHE A 244 11.71 -6.00 -4.26
N LYS A 245 11.63 -5.24 -5.36
CA LYS A 245 10.79 -5.58 -6.52
C LYS A 245 11.19 -6.90 -7.16
N ALA A 246 12.49 -7.14 -7.35
CA ALA A 246 13.02 -8.37 -7.91
C ALA A 246 12.72 -9.58 -7.01
N GLU A 247 12.94 -9.45 -5.70
CA GLU A 247 12.70 -10.53 -4.76
C GLU A 247 11.22 -10.88 -4.65
N ILE A 248 10.32 -9.88 -4.65
CA ILE A 248 8.89 -10.15 -4.70
C ILE A 248 8.51 -10.81 -6.03
N ALA A 249 9.05 -10.35 -7.16
CA ALA A 249 8.79 -10.94 -8.47
C ALA A 249 9.21 -12.42 -8.54
N GLU A 250 10.38 -12.77 -8.01
CA GLU A 250 10.82 -14.17 -7.89
C GLU A 250 9.85 -15.00 -7.05
N ASN A 251 9.44 -14.48 -5.88
CA ASN A 251 8.50 -15.18 -5.01
C ASN A 251 7.13 -15.37 -5.66
N VAL A 252 6.61 -14.35 -6.33
CA VAL A 252 5.34 -14.42 -7.06
C VAL A 252 5.43 -15.47 -8.16
N LEU A 253 6.48 -15.43 -8.98
CA LEU A 253 6.67 -16.37 -10.06
C LEU A 253 6.73 -17.81 -9.53
N ALA A 254 7.53 -18.06 -8.49
CA ALA A 254 7.63 -19.38 -7.86
C ALA A 254 6.28 -19.91 -7.34
N VAL A 255 5.49 -19.08 -6.67
CA VAL A 255 4.17 -19.47 -6.15
C VAL A 255 3.20 -19.76 -7.30
N THR A 256 3.18 -18.93 -8.33
CA THR A 256 2.28 -19.11 -9.47
C THR A 256 2.59 -20.37 -10.28
N ILE A 257 3.87 -20.77 -10.39
CA ILE A 257 4.25 -22.03 -11.03
C ILE A 257 3.71 -23.23 -10.24
N ILE A 258 3.82 -23.22 -8.90
CA ILE A 258 3.32 -24.29 -8.05
C ILE A 258 1.79 -24.40 -8.18
N ASN A 259 1.10 -23.26 -8.13
CA ASN A 259 -0.36 -23.22 -8.22
C ASN A 259 -0.88 -23.55 -9.64
N GLY A 260 -0.02 -23.41 -10.65
CA GLY A 260 -0.27 -23.71 -12.06
C GLY A 260 0.32 -25.04 -12.56
N GLU A 261 0.66 -25.97 -11.66
CA GLU A 261 1.26 -27.25 -12.06
C GLU A 261 0.34 -28.05 -13.02
N ASP A 262 -0.97 -27.94 -12.80
CA ASP A 262 -2.00 -28.40 -13.73
C ASP A 262 -2.39 -27.25 -14.67
N ILE A 263 -2.27 -27.45 -15.98
CA ILE A 263 -2.63 -26.42 -16.97
C ILE A 263 -4.09 -25.98 -16.86
N SER A 264 -4.98 -26.85 -16.35
CA SER A 264 -6.39 -26.53 -16.14
C SER A 264 -6.63 -25.54 -14.99
N SER A 265 -5.67 -25.37 -14.08
CA SER A 265 -5.74 -24.36 -13.01
C SER A 265 -5.20 -23.00 -13.44
N VAL A 266 -4.53 -22.91 -14.59
CA VAL A 266 -3.95 -21.66 -15.10
C VAL A 266 -5.03 -20.80 -15.74
N THR A 267 -5.40 -19.72 -15.05
CA THR A 267 -6.29 -18.68 -15.57
C THR A 267 -5.50 -17.60 -16.32
N PRO A 268 -6.14 -16.78 -17.18
CA PRO A 268 -5.49 -15.64 -17.82
C PRO A 268 -4.82 -14.68 -16.83
N ASP A 269 -5.38 -14.50 -15.63
CA ASP A 269 -4.81 -13.67 -14.57
C ASP A 269 -3.52 -14.27 -14.00
N ILE A 270 -3.44 -15.60 -13.87
CA ILE A 270 -2.21 -16.30 -13.47
C ILE A 270 -1.13 -16.14 -14.53
N ALA A 271 -1.47 -16.35 -15.80
CA ALA A 271 -0.55 -16.16 -16.92
C ALA A 271 -0.04 -14.71 -17.01
N ALA A 272 -0.93 -13.73 -16.84
CA ALA A 272 -0.56 -12.31 -16.79
C ALA A 272 0.36 -11.99 -15.60
N LEU A 273 0.09 -12.59 -14.43
CA LEU A 273 0.91 -12.41 -13.23
C LEU A 273 2.30 -13.03 -13.38
N GLN A 274 2.40 -14.23 -13.94
CA GLN A 274 3.68 -14.89 -14.25
C GLN A 274 4.51 -14.05 -15.23
N LEU A 275 3.89 -13.57 -16.32
CA LEU A 275 4.57 -12.71 -17.29
C LEU A 275 5.03 -11.38 -16.67
N ALA A 276 4.19 -10.75 -15.85
CA ALA A 276 4.55 -9.51 -15.16
C ALA A 276 5.74 -9.73 -14.20
N ALA A 277 5.75 -10.84 -13.47
CA ALA A 277 6.85 -11.20 -12.59
C ALA A 277 8.15 -11.48 -13.36
N MET A 278 8.07 -12.25 -14.46
CA MET A 278 9.22 -12.53 -15.33
C MET A 278 9.81 -11.24 -15.92
N ARG A 279 8.97 -10.33 -16.42
CA ARG A 279 9.42 -9.04 -16.97
C ARG A 279 10.17 -8.20 -15.94
N GLU A 280 9.73 -8.21 -14.68
CA GLU A 280 10.43 -7.49 -13.61
C GLU A 280 11.77 -8.14 -13.25
N ILE A 281 11.85 -9.47 -13.21
CA ILE A 281 13.10 -10.21 -13.05
C ILE A 281 14.08 -9.86 -14.19
N ALA A 282 13.59 -9.83 -15.43
CA ALA A 282 14.39 -9.48 -16.60
C ALA A 282 14.89 -8.02 -16.57
N ARG A 283 14.05 -7.08 -16.11
CA ARG A 283 14.40 -5.65 -15.97
C ARG A 283 15.52 -5.44 -14.96
N THR A 284 15.43 -6.13 -13.82
CA THR A 284 16.36 -6.01 -12.70
C THR A 284 17.63 -6.84 -12.87
N GLY A 285 17.66 -7.78 -13.82
CA GLY A 285 18.79 -8.70 -14.03
C GLY A 285 19.02 -9.63 -12.83
N TRP A 286 17.95 -10.01 -12.14
CA TRP A 286 18.02 -10.71 -10.85
C TRP A 286 18.55 -12.15 -10.97
N PRO A 287 19.79 -12.45 -10.54
CA PRO A 287 20.44 -13.72 -10.84
C PRO A 287 19.87 -14.90 -10.04
N LYS A 288 19.31 -14.65 -8.85
CA LYS A 288 18.79 -15.72 -7.97
C LYS A 288 17.59 -16.43 -8.60
N ALA A 289 16.83 -15.74 -9.44
CA ALA A 289 15.65 -16.31 -10.10
C ALA A 289 15.99 -17.28 -11.25
N SER A 290 17.27 -17.61 -11.53
CA SER A 290 17.60 -18.45 -12.69
C SER A 290 16.88 -19.79 -12.69
N ALA A 291 16.77 -20.43 -11.52
CA ALA A 291 16.04 -21.69 -11.39
C ALA A 291 14.53 -21.50 -11.59
N THR A 292 13.99 -20.40 -11.07
CA THR A 292 12.56 -20.05 -11.15
C THR A 292 12.15 -19.71 -12.58
N VAL A 293 12.96 -18.96 -13.32
CA VAL A 293 12.71 -18.62 -14.74
C VAL A 293 12.83 -19.87 -15.62
N ALA A 294 13.79 -20.75 -15.35
CA ALA A 294 13.91 -22.03 -16.04
C ALA A 294 12.68 -22.93 -15.81
N ALA A 295 12.16 -22.99 -14.57
CA ALA A 295 10.91 -23.69 -14.27
C ALA A 295 9.71 -23.03 -14.96
N TYR A 296 9.64 -21.70 -14.99
CA TYR A 296 8.58 -20.98 -15.69
C TYR A 296 8.59 -21.26 -17.19
N PHE A 297 9.75 -21.32 -17.84
CA PHE A 297 9.84 -21.63 -19.26
C PHE A 297 9.17 -22.97 -19.62
N ALA A 298 9.36 -24.00 -18.78
CA ALA A 298 8.69 -25.29 -18.98
C ALA A 298 7.16 -25.19 -18.83
N ALA A 299 6.67 -24.40 -17.87
CA ALA A 299 5.24 -24.13 -17.69
C ALA A 299 4.66 -23.32 -18.86
N ALA A 300 5.35 -22.25 -19.27
CA ALA A 300 4.98 -21.36 -20.36
C ALA A 300 4.88 -22.10 -21.70
N GLY A 301 5.67 -23.14 -21.92
CA GLY A 301 5.52 -24.01 -23.10
C GLY A 301 4.14 -24.67 -23.18
N LYS A 302 3.58 -25.10 -22.04
CA LYS A 302 2.22 -25.64 -21.94
C LYS A 302 1.16 -24.54 -22.08
N GLU A 303 1.40 -23.38 -21.48
CA GLU A 303 0.52 -22.20 -21.58
C GLU A 303 0.40 -21.68 -23.03
N LEU A 304 1.49 -21.73 -23.81
CA LEU A 304 1.50 -21.37 -25.23
C LEU A 304 0.66 -22.36 -26.05
N GLN A 305 0.80 -23.66 -25.79
CA GLN A 305 0.00 -24.68 -26.46
C GLN A 305 -1.49 -24.56 -26.14
N ALA A 306 -1.82 -24.13 -24.92
CA ALA A 306 -3.19 -23.85 -24.47
C ALA A 306 -3.73 -22.49 -24.96
N GLY A 307 -2.91 -21.65 -25.59
CA GLY A 307 -3.32 -20.32 -26.07
C GLY A 307 -3.50 -19.26 -24.97
N LEU A 308 -2.93 -19.49 -23.78
CA LEU A 308 -3.01 -18.57 -22.64
C LEU A 308 -2.00 -17.42 -22.74
N ILE A 309 -0.87 -17.66 -23.42
CA ILE A 309 0.14 -16.65 -23.74
C ILE A 309 0.36 -16.59 -25.25
N ARG A 310 0.85 -15.45 -25.74
CA ARG A 310 1.16 -15.28 -27.17
C ARG A 310 2.57 -15.76 -27.48
N GLU A 311 2.83 -16.08 -28.74
CA GLU A 311 4.19 -16.42 -29.21
C GLU A 311 5.21 -15.33 -28.88
N SER A 312 4.83 -14.06 -28.96
CA SER A 312 5.69 -12.93 -28.58
C SER A 312 6.06 -12.96 -27.10
N ASP A 313 5.12 -13.32 -26.22
CA ASP A 313 5.36 -13.40 -24.78
C ASP A 313 6.30 -14.58 -24.47
N PHE A 314 6.17 -15.70 -25.18
CA PHE A 314 7.08 -16.85 -25.04
C PHE A 314 8.51 -16.53 -25.52
N ILE A 315 8.65 -15.75 -26.59
CA ILE A 315 9.95 -15.26 -27.06
C ILE A 315 10.61 -14.36 -26.00
N GLU A 316 9.85 -13.51 -25.29
CA GLU A 316 10.39 -12.71 -24.18
C GLU A 316 10.98 -13.59 -23.06
N ILE A 317 10.37 -14.75 -22.77
CA ILE A 317 10.90 -15.70 -21.77
C ILE A 317 12.22 -16.31 -22.24
N ILE A 318 12.34 -16.66 -23.53
CA ILE A 318 13.60 -17.17 -24.11
C ILE A 318 14.72 -16.13 -23.98
N VAL A 319 14.42 -14.87 -24.33
CA VAL A 319 15.36 -13.75 -24.21
C VAL A 319 15.72 -13.49 -22.74
N CYS A 320 14.78 -13.69 -21.81
CA CYS A 320 15.08 -13.60 -20.39
C CYS A 320 16.11 -14.66 -19.98
N LEU A 321 15.90 -15.93 -20.35
CA LEU A 321 16.85 -17.02 -20.07
C LEU A 321 18.24 -16.76 -20.67
N GLU A 322 18.30 -16.26 -21.90
CA GLU A 322 19.54 -15.84 -22.56
C GLU A 322 20.31 -14.81 -21.71
N LYS A 323 19.62 -13.76 -21.25
CA LYS A 323 20.21 -12.68 -20.45
C LYS A 323 20.73 -13.14 -19.10
N MET A 324 20.17 -14.20 -18.52
CA MET A 324 20.65 -14.75 -17.25
C MET A 324 22.01 -15.45 -17.40
N ALA A 325 22.35 -15.91 -18.61
CA ALA A 325 23.64 -16.51 -18.95
C ALA A 325 24.09 -17.63 -17.98
N THR A 326 23.16 -18.49 -17.55
CA THR A 326 23.45 -19.61 -16.65
C THR A 326 23.53 -20.94 -17.40
N THR A 327 24.26 -21.90 -16.83
CA THR A 327 24.34 -23.28 -17.35
C THR A 327 22.96 -23.95 -17.40
N GLN A 328 22.07 -23.58 -16.48
CA GLN A 328 20.69 -24.07 -16.47
C GLN A 328 19.88 -23.54 -17.66
N ALA A 329 20.04 -22.25 -18.02
CA ALA A 329 19.40 -21.68 -19.20
C ALA A 329 19.85 -22.40 -20.48
N VAL A 330 21.15 -22.67 -20.62
CA VAL A 330 21.71 -23.45 -21.73
C VAL A 330 21.07 -24.84 -21.81
N SER A 331 21.02 -25.59 -20.70
CA SER A 331 20.47 -26.95 -20.67
C SER A 331 19.02 -26.97 -21.13
N VAL A 332 18.20 -26.08 -20.57
CA VAL A 332 16.76 -26.02 -20.84
C VAL A 332 16.48 -25.62 -22.29
N LEU A 333 17.18 -24.62 -22.82
CA LEU A 333 17.04 -24.22 -24.23
C LEU A 333 17.52 -25.31 -25.20
N THR A 334 18.59 -26.02 -24.84
CA THR A 334 19.13 -27.13 -25.63
C THR A 334 18.15 -28.30 -25.68
N GLU A 335 17.59 -28.70 -24.54
CA GLU A 335 16.57 -29.75 -24.44
C GLU A 335 15.30 -29.38 -25.21
N TYR A 336 14.90 -28.12 -25.15
CA TYR A 336 13.75 -27.62 -25.90
C TYR A 336 13.99 -27.65 -27.41
N LEU A 337 15.16 -27.21 -27.89
CA LEU A 337 15.53 -27.33 -29.30
C LEU A 337 15.53 -28.79 -29.76
N GLY A 338 16.04 -29.71 -28.93
CA GLY A 338 15.98 -31.15 -29.20
C GLY A 338 14.55 -31.68 -29.33
N SER A 339 13.61 -31.11 -28.56
CA SER A 339 12.20 -31.48 -28.62
C SER A 339 11.53 -30.94 -29.89
N LEU A 340 11.80 -29.67 -30.25
CA LEU A 340 11.36 -29.08 -31.53
C LEU A 340 11.88 -29.87 -32.73
N ASN A 341 13.15 -30.29 -32.69
CA ASN A 341 13.75 -31.11 -33.74
C ASN A 341 13.02 -32.44 -33.92
N LYS A 342 12.62 -33.10 -32.84
CA LYS A 342 11.83 -34.34 -32.91
C LYS A 342 10.45 -34.11 -33.52
N GLU A 343 9.79 -33.01 -33.17
CA GLU A 343 8.49 -32.65 -33.74
C GLU A 343 8.58 -32.38 -35.25
N VAL A 344 9.59 -31.62 -35.69
CA VAL A 344 9.81 -31.33 -37.11
C VAL A 344 10.23 -32.58 -37.89
N ALA A 345 11.06 -33.44 -37.31
CA ALA A 345 11.40 -34.73 -37.89
C ALA A 345 10.16 -35.63 -38.11
N ALA A 346 9.16 -35.51 -37.23
CA ALA A 346 7.89 -36.22 -37.33
C ALA A 346 6.87 -35.54 -38.29
N GLY A 347 7.25 -34.44 -38.95
CA GLY A 347 6.36 -33.69 -39.86
C GLY A 347 5.41 -32.72 -39.15
N GLY A 348 5.71 -32.34 -37.91
CA GLY A 348 4.93 -31.39 -37.11
C GLY A 348 5.02 -29.93 -37.62
N VAL A 349 4.15 -29.08 -37.09
CA VAL A 349 4.09 -27.65 -37.43
C VAL A 349 5.25 -26.91 -36.75
N CYS A 350 6.09 -26.27 -37.56
CA CYS A 350 7.22 -25.46 -37.09
C CYS A 350 6.79 -24.01 -36.82
N ARG A 351 6.88 -23.57 -35.56
CA ARG A 351 6.74 -22.14 -35.20
C ARG A 351 8.08 -21.44 -35.38
N GLU A 352 8.36 -21.03 -36.62
CA GLU A 352 9.65 -20.45 -37.02
C GLU A 352 10.15 -19.31 -36.09
N PRO A 353 9.32 -18.34 -35.65
CA PRO A 353 9.80 -17.28 -34.75
C PRO A 353 10.35 -17.80 -33.42
N VAL A 354 9.73 -18.85 -32.86
CA VAL A 354 10.15 -19.47 -31.60
C VAL A 354 11.46 -20.24 -31.80
N VAL A 355 11.55 -21.01 -32.89
CA VAL A 355 12.77 -21.77 -33.24
C VAL A 355 13.95 -20.82 -33.42
N LEU A 356 13.75 -19.71 -34.15
CA LEU A 356 14.77 -18.68 -34.36
C LEU A 356 15.22 -18.04 -33.03
N ALA A 357 14.29 -17.74 -32.13
CA ALA A 357 14.62 -17.18 -30.83
C ALA A 357 15.50 -18.15 -30.00
N VAL A 358 15.17 -19.45 -29.98
CA VAL A 358 15.94 -20.47 -29.26
C VAL A 358 17.34 -20.61 -29.85
N ILE A 359 17.47 -20.71 -31.17
CA ILE A 359 18.76 -20.84 -31.85
C ILE A 359 19.64 -19.62 -31.60
N THR A 360 19.06 -18.42 -31.69
CA THR A 360 19.77 -17.16 -31.43
C THR A 360 20.26 -17.11 -29.99
N ALA A 361 19.39 -17.44 -29.02
CA ALA A 361 19.76 -17.48 -27.61
C ALA A 361 20.90 -18.48 -27.33
N LEU A 362 20.84 -19.69 -27.90
CA LEU A 362 21.91 -20.68 -27.76
C LEU A 362 23.24 -20.21 -28.38
N GLY A 363 23.19 -19.54 -29.53
CA GLY A 363 24.36 -18.92 -30.16
C GLY A 363 24.99 -17.85 -29.28
N THR A 364 24.20 -16.93 -28.72
CA THR A 364 24.69 -15.90 -27.78
C THR A 364 25.33 -16.52 -26.53
N LEU A 365 24.69 -17.56 -25.96
CA LEU A 365 25.21 -18.26 -24.78
C LEU A 365 26.54 -18.98 -25.10
N GLY A 366 26.68 -19.48 -26.33
CA GLY A 366 27.94 -19.99 -26.88
C GLY A 366 28.45 -21.27 -26.21
N ASP A 367 27.56 -22.07 -25.62
CA ASP A 367 27.94 -23.28 -24.89
C ASP A 367 27.91 -24.54 -25.78
N LYS A 368 29.00 -25.30 -25.77
CA LYS A 368 29.20 -26.49 -26.60
C LYS A 368 28.17 -27.61 -26.39
N THR A 369 27.48 -27.66 -25.26
CA THR A 369 26.43 -28.65 -24.99
C THR A 369 25.28 -28.59 -25.99
N SER A 370 25.08 -27.43 -26.63
CA SER A 370 24.05 -27.22 -27.66
C SER A 370 24.44 -27.71 -29.06
N PHE A 371 25.70 -28.11 -29.29
CA PHE A 371 26.25 -28.44 -30.61
C PHE A 371 25.42 -29.49 -31.36
N ASP A 372 25.10 -30.62 -30.72
CA ASP A 372 24.40 -31.73 -31.39
C ASP A 372 23.00 -31.32 -31.86
N ASN A 373 22.25 -30.60 -31.02
CA ASN A 373 20.90 -30.16 -31.37
C ASN A 373 20.91 -29.05 -32.43
N LEU A 374 21.89 -28.13 -32.39
CA LEU A 374 22.07 -27.11 -33.42
C LEU A 374 22.50 -27.72 -34.77
N LEU A 375 23.39 -28.71 -34.75
CA LEU A 375 23.80 -29.43 -35.94
C LEU A 375 22.61 -30.20 -36.54
N TYR A 376 21.78 -30.82 -35.71
CA TYR A 376 20.63 -31.58 -36.17
C TYR A 376 19.60 -30.73 -36.92
N VAL A 377 19.43 -29.45 -36.57
CA VAL A 377 18.60 -28.48 -37.32
C VAL A 377 19.00 -28.42 -38.79
N THR A 378 20.30 -28.53 -39.11
CA THR A 378 20.80 -28.42 -40.49
C THR A 378 20.45 -29.62 -41.38
N TYR A 379 20.01 -30.73 -40.78
CA TYR A 379 19.60 -31.95 -41.49
C TYR A 379 18.08 -32.12 -41.60
N LEU A 380 17.32 -31.30 -40.87
CA LEU A 380 15.87 -31.37 -40.82
C LEU A 380 15.22 -30.42 -41.84
N PRO A 381 13.95 -30.65 -42.22
CA PRO A 381 13.23 -29.85 -43.21
C PRO A 381 12.79 -28.48 -42.66
N TYR A 382 13.69 -27.74 -42.00
CA TYR A 382 13.49 -26.36 -41.59
C TYR A 382 13.64 -25.39 -42.78
N THR A 383 13.20 -24.15 -42.60
CA THR A 383 13.41 -23.08 -43.59
C THR A 383 14.89 -22.72 -43.71
N ASP A 384 15.30 -22.18 -44.86
CA ASP A 384 16.67 -21.70 -45.07
C ASP A 384 17.07 -20.64 -44.05
N THR A 385 16.13 -19.81 -43.60
CA THR A 385 16.32 -18.83 -42.53
C THR A 385 16.78 -19.49 -41.22
N VAL A 386 16.09 -20.56 -40.81
CA VAL A 386 16.40 -21.31 -39.59
C VAL A 386 17.73 -22.06 -39.72
N ILE A 387 17.99 -22.66 -40.88
CA ILE A 387 19.27 -23.35 -41.14
C ILE A 387 20.44 -22.36 -41.11
N ALA A 388 20.27 -21.16 -41.69
CA ALA A 388 21.28 -20.12 -41.64
C ALA A 388 21.54 -19.64 -40.20
N ALA A 389 20.48 -19.44 -39.40
CA ALA A 389 20.61 -19.08 -37.99
C ALA A 389 21.36 -20.16 -37.20
N ALA A 390 21.06 -21.44 -37.44
CA ALA A 390 21.75 -22.56 -36.77
C ALA A 390 23.24 -22.62 -37.12
N ARG A 391 23.60 -22.38 -38.39
CA ARG A 391 25.00 -22.31 -38.82
C ARG A 391 25.76 -21.16 -38.16
N ASN A 392 25.14 -20.00 -38.01
CA ASN A 392 25.73 -18.87 -37.31
C ASN A 392 25.93 -19.20 -35.82
N ALA A 393 24.90 -19.73 -35.15
CA ALA A 393 24.98 -20.13 -33.75
C ALA A 393 26.08 -21.19 -33.51
N LEU A 394 26.26 -22.16 -34.41
CA LEU A 394 27.36 -23.14 -34.36
C LEU A 394 28.75 -22.50 -34.44
N ALA A 395 28.90 -21.42 -35.21
CA ALA A 395 30.16 -20.71 -35.35
C ALA A 395 30.52 -19.90 -34.09
N ASP A 396 29.50 -19.46 -33.33
CA ASP A 396 29.66 -18.66 -32.11
C ASP A 396 29.92 -19.52 -30.85
N LEU A 397 29.86 -20.85 -30.97
CA LEU A 397 30.13 -21.76 -29.85
C LEU A 397 31.59 -21.68 -29.38
N LYS A 398 31.76 -21.62 -28.06
CA LYS A 398 33.05 -21.62 -27.37
C LYS A 398 33.38 -23.05 -26.93
N TRP A 399 34.57 -23.52 -27.33
CA TRP A 399 35.00 -24.91 -27.19
C TRP A 399 35.72 -25.21 -25.87
#